data_AF-A0A645IMD6-F1
#
_entry.id   AF-A0A645IMD6-F1
#
_cell.length_a   1.000
_cell.length_b   1.000
_cell.length_c   1.000
_cell.angle_alpha   90.00
_cell.angle_beta   90.00
_cell.angle_gamma   90.00
#
_symmetry.space_group_name_H-M   'P 1'
#
loop_
_entity.id
_entity.type
_entity.pdbx_description
1 polymer ?
#
loop_
_entity_poly.entity_id
_entity_poly.type
_entity_poly.pdbx_seq_one_letter_code
_entity_poly.pdbx_strand_id
1 'polypeptide(L)'
;MIYGTFLGGSGWDFGYGIAADASGNAYVTGYTLSTNFPATPGAFKTTKGGDRDAFVAKLNRPARPSSTVRSLGEITWITAMESQWTHPKTHT
;
A
#
# COMPACT_ATOMS: atom_id res chain seq x y z
N MET A 1 5.02 -10.14 -0.65
CA MET A 1 4.87 -8.66 -0.66
C MET A 1 3.40 -8.40 -0.96
N ILE A 2 2.68 -7.73 -0.07
CA ILE A 2 1.22 -7.58 -0.17
C ILE A 2 0.89 -6.10 -0.39
N TYR A 3 0.02 -5.82 -1.36
CA TYR A 3 -0.57 -4.49 -1.55
C TYR A 3 -1.91 -4.46 -0.84
N GLY A 4 -2.23 -3.37 -0.17
CA GLY A 4 -3.52 -3.20 0.46
C GLY A 4 -3.75 -1.76 0.87
N THR A 5 -4.88 -1.21 0.46
CA THR A 5 -5.46 0.03 0.97
C THR A 5 -6.95 0.01 0.67
N PHE A 6 -7.71 0.89 1.33
CA PHE A 6 -9.09 1.17 0.96
C PHE A 6 -9.10 2.25 -0.14
N LEU A 7 -9.87 2.02 -1.21
CA LEU A 7 -10.06 2.97 -2.31
C LEU A 7 -11.55 3.07 -2.64
N GLY A 8 -12.20 4.08 -2.08
CA GLY A 8 -13.64 4.33 -2.22
C GLY A 8 -14.11 5.36 -1.19
N GLY A 9 -15.38 5.73 -1.25
CA GLY A 9 -16.01 6.73 -0.39
C GLY A 9 -17.43 6.33 0.03
N SER A 10 -18.30 7.33 0.19
CA SER A 10 -19.66 7.21 0.72
C SER A 10 -20.69 6.67 -0.28
N GLY A 11 -20.36 6.70 -1.57
CA GLY A 11 -21.20 6.22 -2.67
C GLY A 11 -20.70 4.90 -3.24
N TRP A 12 -21.19 4.58 -4.44
CA TRP A 12 -20.76 3.39 -5.15
C TRP A 12 -19.50 3.69 -5.96
N ASP A 13 -18.51 2.83 -5.83
CA ASP A 13 -17.22 2.95 -6.52
C ASP A 13 -16.91 1.63 -7.24
N PHE A 14 -16.52 1.73 -8.51
CA PHE A 14 -16.34 0.56 -9.36
C PHE A 14 -14.94 0.59 -9.96
N GLY A 15 -14.15 -0.45 -9.67
CA GLY A 15 -12.88 -0.71 -10.35
C GLY A 15 -13.10 -1.56 -11.61
N TYR A 16 -12.47 -1.17 -12.72
CA TYR A 16 -12.60 -1.85 -14.01
C TYR A 16 -11.29 -2.44 -14.54
N GLY A 17 -10.16 -1.90 -14.14
CA GLY A 17 -8.87 -2.36 -14.64
C GLY A 17 -7.76 -2.15 -13.63
N ILE A 18 -6.79 -3.06 -13.66
CA ILE A 18 -5.55 -2.96 -12.90
C ILE A 18 -4.36 -3.28 -13.82
N ALA A 19 -3.30 -2.49 -13.69
CA ALA A 19 -2.01 -2.73 -14.35
C ALA A 19 -0.86 -2.42 -13.39
N ALA A 20 0.30 -3.03 -13.59
CA ALA A 20 1.51 -2.74 -12.82
C ALA A 20 2.62 -2.23 -13.75
N ASP A 21 3.40 -1.26 -13.29
CA ASP A 21 4.61 -0.82 -13.99
C ASP A 21 5.84 -1.67 -13.60
N ALA A 22 6.96 -1.47 -14.30
CA ALA A 22 8.22 -2.18 -14.03
C ALA A 22 8.84 -1.85 -12.65
N SER A 23 8.44 -0.72 -12.04
CA SER A 23 8.84 -0.37 -10.67
C SER A 23 7.99 -1.07 -9.61
N GLY A 24 6.93 -1.76 -10.03
CA GLY A 24 5.96 -2.43 -9.17
C GLY A 24 4.90 -1.49 -8.59
N ASN A 25 4.68 -0.29 -9.16
CA ASN A 25 3.51 0.49 -8.79
C ASN A 25 2.28 -0.10 -9.48
N ALA A 26 1.16 -0.16 -8.77
CA ALA A 26 -0.12 -0.59 -9.34
C ALA A 26 -0.97 0.63 -9.72
N TYR A 27 -1.69 0.51 -10.83
CA TYR A 27 -2.61 1.51 -11.34
C TYR A 27 -3.98 0.88 -11.42
N VAL A 28 -4.97 1.51 -10.79
CA VAL A 28 -6.37 1.08 -10.79
C VAL A 28 -7.21 2.15 -11.49
N THR A 29 -8.11 1.71 -12.36
CA THR A 29 -9.02 2.59 -13.10
C THR A 29 -10.47 2.22 -12.83
N GLY A 30 -11.36 3.19 -12.99
CA GLY A 30 -12.77 3.00 -12.69
C GLY A 30 -13.58 4.30 -12.72
N TYR A 31 -14.75 4.27 -12.12
CA TYR A 31 -15.48 5.49 -11.78
C TYR A 31 -15.95 5.50 -10.33
N THR A 32 -16.21 6.70 -9.84
CA THR A 32 -16.73 6.97 -8.50
C THR A 32 -18.07 7.71 -8.55
N LEU A 33 -19.02 7.29 -7.71
CA LEU A 33 -20.21 8.06 -7.34
C LEU A 33 -20.02 8.82 -6.02
N SER A 34 -18.92 8.55 -5.30
CA SER A 34 -18.60 9.11 -3.98
C SER A 34 -18.16 10.57 -4.06
N THR A 35 -18.83 11.46 -3.30
CA THR A 35 -18.43 12.88 -3.21
C THR A 35 -17.14 13.09 -2.41
N ASN A 36 -16.79 12.12 -1.56
CA ASN A 36 -15.58 12.06 -0.75
C ASN A 36 -14.58 11.00 -1.25
N PHE A 37 -14.56 10.73 -2.56
CA PHE A 37 -13.59 9.79 -3.12
C PHE A 37 -12.14 10.22 -2.80
N PRO A 38 -11.26 9.33 -2.33
CA PRO A 38 -9.89 9.68 -1.97
C PRO A 38 -9.13 10.29 -3.16
N ALA A 39 -8.60 11.50 -2.97
CA ALA A 39 -7.75 12.18 -3.93
C ALA A 39 -6.51 12.76 -3.23
N THR A 40 -5.35 12.64 -3.88
CA THR A 40 -4.10 13.24 -3.38
C THR A 40 -4.04 14.73 -3.72
N PRO A 41 -3.43 15.58 -2.87
CA PRO A 41 -3.11 16.96 -3.24
C PRO A 41 -2.34 17.02 -4.56
N GLY A 42 -2.74 17.92 -5.46
CA GLY A 42 -2.15 18.05 -6.80
C GLY A 42 -2.62 17.03 -7.84
N ALA A 43 -3.60 16.16 -7.51
CA ALA A 43 -4.27 15.36 -8.52
C ALA A 43 -4.98 16.26 -9.55
N PHE A 44 -5.14 15.75 -10.78
CA PHE A 44 -5.80 16.47 -11.88
C PHE A 44 -7.17 17.03 -11.47
N LYS A 45 -7.91 16.26 -10.68
CA LYS A 45 -9.19 16.63 -10.10
C LYS A 45 -9.30 16.04 -8.70
N THR A 46 -9.60 16.88 -7.72
CA THR A 46 -9.57 16.51 -6.29
C THR A 46 -10.95 16.37 -5.65
N THR A 47 -12.00 16.82 -6.33
CA THR A 47 -13.39 16.74 -5.88
C THR A 47 -14.26 16.17 -7.01
N LYS A 48 -15.37 15.51 -6.67
CA LYS A 48 -16.33 15.00 -7.67
C LYS A 48 -17.07 16.15 -8.36
N GLY A 49 -17.33 16.04 -9.67
CA GLY A 49 -17.85 17.15 -10.48
C GLY A 49 -19.06 16.81 -11.36
N GLY A 50 -19.26 15.55 -11.73
CA GLY A 50 -20.49 15.08 -12.38
C GLY A 50 -21.21 14.03 -11.54
N ASP A 51 -22.21 13.35 -12.13
CA ASP A 51 -22.90 12.22 -11.49
C ASP A 51 -21.97 11.02 -11.29
N ARG A 52 -21.05 10.80 -12.24
CA ARG A 52 -19.97 9.82 -12.18
C ARG A 52 -18.68 10.46 -12.68
N ASP A 53 -17.60 10.28 -11.93
CA ASP A 53 -16.28 10.75 -12.33
C ASP A 53 -15.36 9.55 -12.57
N ALA A 54 -14.65 9.55 -13.71
CA ALA A 54 -13.60 8.57 -13.94
C ALA A 54 -12.41 8.85 -13.03
N PHE A 55 -11.73 7.79 -12.57
CA PHE A 55 -10.49 7.91 -11.81
C PHE A 55 -9.38 7.04 -12.38
N VAL A 56 -8.15 7.47 -12.14
CA VAL A 56 -6.94 6.66 -12.22
C VAL A 56 -6.20 6.83 -10.90
N ALA A 57 -6.03 5.75 -10.15
CA ALA A 57 -5.35 5.74 -8.86
C ALA A 57 -4.04 4.97 -8.95
N LYS A 58 -2.96 5.54 -8.44
CA LYS A 58 -1.66 4.89 -8.34
C LYS A 58 -1.39 4.45 -6.90
N LEU A 59 -1.13 3.17 -6.70
CA LEU A 59 -0.64 2.61 -5.44
C LEU A 59 0.83 2.29 -5.57
N ASN A 60 1.66 2.98 -4.79
CA ASN A 60 3.09 2.73 -4.78
C ASN A 60 3.42 1.37 -4.18
N ARG A 61 4.48 0.75 -4.69
CA ARG A 61 5.02 -0.49 -4.12
C ARG A 61 5.33 -0.32 -2.62
N PRO A 62 4.95 -1.26 -1.74
CA PRO A 62 5.42 -1.27 -0.37
C PRO A 62 6.95 -1.34 -0.34
N ALA A 63 7.58 -0.46 0.45
CA ALA A 63 9.02 -0.55 0.65
C ALA A 63 9.37 -1.95 1.18
N ARG A 64 10.35 -2.60 0.56
CA ARG A 64 10.98 -3.74 1.20
C ARG A 64 11.72 -3.18 2.43
N PRO A 65 11.54 -3.74 3.64
CA PRO A 65 12.31 -3.30 4.79
C PRO A 65 13.79 -3.36 4.42
N SER A 66 14.50 -2.24 4.59
CA SER A 66 15.91 -2.13 4.24
C SER A 66 16.71 -3.01 5.19
N SER A 67 17.13 -4.18 4.72
CA SER A 67 18.13 -4.99 5.41
C SER A 67 19.49 -4.38 5.12
N THR A 68 19.87 -3.32 5.84
CA THR A 68 21.27 -2.88 5.84
C THR A 68 22.08 -3.95 6.57
N VAL A 69 22.56 -4.96 5.85
CA VAL A 69 23.62 -5.83 6.36
C VAL A 69 24.90 -5.01 6.28
N ARG A 70 25.26 -4.33 7.37
CA ARG A 70 26.60 -3.78 7.50
C ARG A 70 27.52 -4.98 7.70
N SER A 71 28.37 -5.27 6.70
CA SER A 71 29.49 -6.17 6.89
C SER A 71 30.45 -5.50 7.89
N LEU A 72 30.30 -5.84 9.15
CA LEU A 72 31.39 -5.88 10.10
C LEU A 72 31.69 -7.37 10.28
N GLY A 73 32.96 -7.74 10.40
CA GLY A 73 33.42 -9.13 10.46
C GLY A 73 32.95 -9.94 11.68
N GLU A 74 31.80 -9.61 12.27
CA GLU A 74 31.19 -10.27 13.40
C GLU A 74 29.69 -10.50 13.12
N ILE A 75 29.30 -11.75 13.36
CA ILE A 75 27.98 -12.39 13.27
C ILE A 75 26.80 -11.41 13.17
N THR A 76 26.10 -11.45 12.03
CA THR A 76 24.89 -10.64 11.78
C THR A 76 23.67 -11.32 12.41
N TRP A 77 23.18 -10.81 13.56
CA TRP A 77 21.79 -11.05 13.95
C TRP A 77 20.90 -10.22 13.02
N ILE A 78 20.28 -10.86 12.03
CA ILE A 78 19.33 -10.18 11.14
C ILE A 78 18.15 -9.68 11.99
N THR A 79 18.06 -8.37 12.21
CA THR A 79 16.99 -7.68 12.95
C THR A 79 15.65 -7.65 12.19
N ALA A 80 15.22 -8.75 11.58
CA ALA A 80 13.91 -8.76 10.93
C ALA A 80 13.17 -10.07 11.18
N MET A 81 12.20 -9.96 12.10
CA MET A 81 11.11 -10.88 12.43
C MET A 81 11.36 -11.88 13.56
N GLU A 82 11.54 -11.37 14.78
CA GLU A 82 11.03 -12.11 15.95
C GLU A 82 9.58 -11.69 16.21
N SER A 83 8.67 -12.40 15.57
CA SER A 83 7.33 -12.58 16.09
C SER A 83 7.43 -13.41 17.37
N GLN A 84 7.46 -12.72 18.51
CA GLN A 84 6.96 -13.16 19.82
C GLN A 84 6.91 -14.69 20.02
N TRP A 85 8.04 -15.28 20.43
CA TRP A 85 8.00 -16.57 21.10
C TRP A 85 8.92 -16.57 22.31
N THR A 86 8.39 -16.13 23.46
CA THR A 86 9.06 -16.31 24.74
C THR A 86 8.64 -17.65 25.34
N HIS A 87 9.49 -18.67 25.30
CA HIS A 87 9.34 -19.81 26.21
C HIS A 87 9.69 -19.34 27.64
N PRO A 88 8.83 -19.53 28.65
CA PRO A 88 9.22 -19.33 30.03
C PRO A 88 10.24 -20.40 30.44
N LYS A 89 11.41 -19.97 30.91
CA LYS A 89 12.40 -20.85 31.53
C LYS A 89 11.90 -21.26 32.90
N THR A 90 11.55 -22.54 33.10
CA THR A 90 11.56 -23.13 34.43
C THR A 90 13.00 -23.53 34.75
N HIS A 91 13.62 -22.83 35.70
CA HIS A 91 14.81 -23.35 36.39
C HIS A 91 14.39 -24.51 37.30
N THR A 92 15.32 -25.46 37.44
CA THR A 92 15.34 -26.63 38.35
C THR A 92 14.89 -26.35 39.75
#